data_AF-A0A4S1FJU0-F1
#
_entry.id   AF-A0A4S1FJU0-F1
#
_cell.length_a   1.000
_cell.length_b   1.000
_cell.length_c   1.000
_cell.angle_alpha   90.00
_cell.angle_beta   90.00
_cell.angle_gamma   90.00
#
_symmetry.space_group_name_H-M   'P 1'
#
loop_
_entity.id
_entity.type
_entity.pdbx_description
1 polymer ?
#
loop_
_entity_poly.entity_id
_entity_poly.type
_entity_poly.pdbx_seq_one_letter_code
_entity_poly.pdbx_strand_id
1 'polypeptide(L)'
;PVAAVRPGLNPDWVVVPALSTGTPEQLVPALARPDVAQARAQLLKWHAGGAQIAASCIGTFLVAETGLLDRRQATTTWWLAPLFRQLYPHVLLD
;
A
#
# COMPACT_ATOMS: atom_id res chain seq x y z
N PRO A 1 -13.69 9.55 -12.72
CA PRO A 1 -12.84 10.76 -12.64
C PRO A 1 -11.70 10.57 -11.63
N VAL A 2 -10.45 10.81 -12.06
CA VAL A 2 -9.28 10.83 -11.18
C VAL A 2 -8.98 12.29 -10.85
N ALA A 3 -8.82 12.62 -9.57
CA ALA A 3 -8.47 13.96 -9.11
C ALA A 3 -7.18 13.90 -8.29
N ALA A 4 -6.32 14.91 -8.46
CA ALA A 4 -5.12 15.04 -7.66
C ALA A 4 -5.49 15.29 -6.18
N VAL A 5 -4.61 14.85 -5.28
CA VAL A 5 -4.71 15.15 -3.85
C VAL A 5 -4.58 16.66 -3.66
N ARG A 6 -5.60 17.27 -3.05
CA ARG A 6 -5.61 18.71 -2.79
C ARG A 6 -4.82 19.03 -1.51
N PRO A 7 -4.10 20.16 -1.45
CA PRO A 7 -3.53 20.65 -0.21
C PRO A 7 -4.62 20.79 0.87
N GLY A 8 -4.37 20.25 2.07
CA GLY A 8 -5.30 20.31 3.19
C GLY A 8 -6.40 19.24 3.22
N LEU A 9 -6.46 18.32 2.24
CA LEU A 9 -7.36 17.17 2.32
C LEU A 9 -6.99 16.30 3.54
N ASN A 10 -7.93 16.12 4.47
CA ASN A 10 -7.77 15.28 5.67
C ASN A 10 -8.94 14.28 5.76
N PRO A 11 -8.83 13.10 5.13
CA PRO A 11 -9.90 12.12 5.10
C PRO A 11 -9.94 11.26 6.36
N ASP A 12 -11.12 10.75 6.74
CA ASP A 12 -11.24 9.74 7.80
C ASP A 12 -10.78 8.35 7.34
N TRP A 13 -10.93 8.07 6.04
CA TRP A 13 -10.56 6.80 5.41
C TRP A 13 -9.83 7.01 4.09
N VAL A 14 -8.83 6.16 3.86
CA VAL A 14 -8.12 6.05 2.58
C VAL A 14 -8.14 4.60 2.13
N VAL A 15 -8.58 4.37 0.89
CA VAL A 15 -8.60 3.03 0.29
C VAL A 15 -7.58 3.00 -0.85
N VAL A 16 -6.59 2.11 -0.73
CA VAL A 16 -5.54 1.91 -1.74
C VAL A 16 -5.96 0.79 -2.69
N PRO A 17 -6.28 1.11 -3.96
CA PRO A 17 -6.65 0.11 -4.95
C PRO A 17 -5.43 -0.69 -5.42
N ALA A 18 -5.69 -1.74 -6.20
CA ALA A 18 -4.64 -2.51 -6.85
C ALA A 18 -3.82 -1.64 -7.84
N LEU A 19 -2.52 -1.90 -7.91
CA LEU A 19 -1.69 -1.45 -9.02
C LEU A 19 -2.00 -2.31 -10.25
N SER A 20 -1.91 -1.71 -11.45
CA SER A 20 -2.11 -2.42 -12.73
C SER A 20 -0.89 -3.29 -13.10
N THR A 21 -0.54 -4.22 -12.22
CA THR A 21 0.53 -5.22 -12.39
C THR A 21 0.01 -6.58 -11.94
N GLY A 22 0.69 -7.67 -12.30
CA GLY A 22 0.24 -9.02 -11.91
C GLY A 22 1.35 -10.01 -11.58
N THR A 23 2.61 -9.66 -11.87
CA THR A 23 3.77 -10.54 -11.72
C THR A 23 4.83 -9.89 -10.81
N PRO A 24 5.67 -10.68 -10.12
CA PRO A 24 6.78 -10.16 -9.32
C PRO A 24 7.70 -9.19 -10.10
N GLU A 25 8.02 -9.54 -11.34
CA GLU A 25 8.95 -8.82 -12.21
C GLU A 25 8.42 -7.43 -12.58
N GLN A 26 7.09 -7.28 -12.66
CA GLN A 26 6.43 -6.00 -12.90
C GLN A 26 6.17 -5.24 -11.60
N LEU A 27 5.87 -5.95 -10.52
CA LEU A 27 5.49 -5.34 -9.25
C LEU A 27 6.66 -4.64 -8.56
N VAL A 28 7.83 -5.29 -8.46
CA VAL A 28 8.98 -4.72 -7.75
C VAL A 28 9.41 -3.37 -8.35
N PRO A 29 9.56 -3.23 -9.69
CA PRO A 29 9.82 -1.92 -10.29
C PRO A 29 8.66 -0.93 -10.10
N ALA A 30 7.41 -1.40 -10.10
CA ALA A 30 6.26 -0.53 -9.88
C ALA A 30 6.26 0.09 -8.48
N LEU A 31 6.68 -0.64 -7.45
CA LEU A 31 6.80 -0.11 -6.08
C LEU A 31 7.87 0.99 -5.96
N ALA A 32 8.88 0.97 -6.82
CA ALA A 32 9.93 1.98 -6.88
C ALA A 32 9.57 3.23 -7.70
N ARG A 33 8.40 3.26 -8.35
CA ARG A 33 8.01 4.41 -9.18
C ARG A 33 7.86 5.69 -8.33
N PRO A 34 8.20 6.87 -8.88
CA PRO A 34 8.10 8.14 -8.15
C PRO A 34 6.69 8.45 -7.61
N ASP A 35 5.64 8.11 -8.37
CA ASP A 35 4.26 8.35 -7.94
C ASP A 35 3.81 7.41 -6.82
N VAL A 36 4.32 6.18 -6.79
CA VAL A 36 4.11 5.24 -5.67
C VAL A 36 4.84 5.73 -4.41
N ALA A 37 6.06 6.25 -4.55
CA ALA A 37 6.78 6.87 -3.44
C ALA A 37 6.03 8.09 -2.87
N GLN A 38 5.47 8.94 -3.74
CA GLN A 38 4.61 10.06 -3.33
C GLN A 38 3.34 9.57 -2.61
N ALA A 39 2.69 8.53 -3.13
CA ALA A 39 1.51 7.93 -2.49
C ALA A 39 1.84 7.40 -1.08
N ARG A 40 2.97 6.71 -0.91
CA ARG A 40 3.44 6.25 0.41
C ARG A 40 3.62 7.39 1.40
N ALA A 41 4.31 8.46 0.99
CA ALA A 41 4.51 9.63 1.85
C ALA A 41 3.17 10.28 2.25
N GLN A 42 2.22 10.35 1.31
CA GLN A 42 0.90 10.91 1.57
C GLN A 42 0.05 10.01 2.49
N LEU A 43 0.14 8.69 2.36
CA LEU A 43 -0.51 7.74 3.27
C LEU A 43 0.00 7.89 4.70
N LEU A 44 1.32 7.99 4.89
CA LEU A 44 1.91 8.23 6.22
C LEU A 44 1.40 9.54 6.83
N LYS A 45 1.30 10.61 6.02
CA LYS A 45 0.77 11.90 6.48
C LYS A 45 -0.69 11.81 6.90
N TRP A 46 -1.55 11.15 6.12
CA TRP A 46 -2.96 10.97 6.48
C TRP A 46 -3.13 10.06 7.70
N HIS A 47 -2.35 8.99 7.80
CA HIS A 47 -2.38 8.14 8.97
C HIS A 47 -2.00 8.89 10.25
N ALA A 48 -0.94 9.70 10.20
CA ALA A 48 -0.54 10.58 11.30
C ALA A 48 -1.63 11.61 11.66
N GLY A 49 -2.47 11.99 10.69
CA GLY A 49 -3.66 12.83 10.88
C GLY A 49 -4.90 12.10 11.40
N GLY A 50 -4.81 10.79 11.70
CA GLY A 50 -5.90 9.97 12.22
C GLY A 50 -6.68 9.17 11.18
N ALA A 51 -6.31 9.26 9.90
CA ALA A 51 -6.99 8.50 8.85
C ALA A 51 -6.77 6.99 9.02
N GLN A 52 -7.82 6.22 8.79
CA GLN A 52 -7.74 4.76 8.66
C GLN A 52 -7.38 4.40 7.22
N ILE A 53 -6.52 3.40 7.05
CA ILE A 53 -6.03 2.97 5.74
C ILE A 53 -6.49 1.54 5.49
N ALA A 54 -7.13 1.32 4.35
CA ALA A 54 -7.46 0.00 3.81
C ALA A 54 -6.77 -0.20 2.46
N ALA A 55 -6.53 -1.45 2.09
CA ALA A 55 -5.96 -1.81 0.80
C ALA A 55 -6.69 -3.02 0.22
N SER A 56 -6.63 -3.15 -1.10
CA SER A 56 -7.21 -4.30 -1.81
C SER A 56 -6.21 -4.91 -2.79
N CYS A 57 -6.19 -6.25 -2.82
CA CYS A 57 -5.39 -7.04 -3.77
C CYS A 57 -3.91 -6.66 -3.70
N ILE A 58 -3.31 -6.26 -4.83
CA ILE A 58 -1.89 -5.87 -4.92
C ILE A 58 -1.62 -4.54 -4.19
N GLY A 59 -2.65 -3.71 -3.95
CA GLY A 59 -2.52 -2.46 -3.20
C GLY A 59 -1.96 -2.66 -1.79
N THR A 60 -2.11 -3.86 -1.21
CA THR A 60 -1.54 -4.20 0.09
C THR A 60 -0.01 -4.08 0.09
N PHE A 61 0.69 -4.36 -1.02
CA PHE A 61 2.16 -4.16 -1.10
C PHE A 61 2.55 -2.70 -0.89
N LEU A 62 1.81 -1.76 -1.49
CA LEU A 62 2.07 -0.33 -1.32
C LEU A 62 1.89 0.10 0.13
N VAL A 63 0.85 -0.38 0.80
CA VAL A 63 0.65 -0.09 2.23
C VAL A 63 1.71 -0.78 3.09
N ALA A 64 2.12 -2.00 2.76
CA ALA A 64 3.20 -2.69 3.47
C ALA A 64 4.55 -1.95 3.38
N GLU A 65 4.87 -1.35 2.22
CA GLU A 65 6.06 -0.49 2.03
C GLU A 65 6.10 0.72 2.98
N THR A 66 4.98 1.10 3.59
CA THR A 66 4.95 2.19 4.59
C THR A 66 5.33 1.72 6.00
N GLY A 67 5.42 0.41 6.24
CA GLY A 67 5.60 -0.18 7.58
C GLY A 67 4.33 -0.16 8.45
N LEU A 68 3.22 0.42 7.97
CA LEU A 68 1.98 0.53 8.76
C LEU A 68 1.33 -0.83 9.07
N LEU A 69 1.67 -1.86 8.30
CA LEU A 69 1.20 -3.23 8.50
C LEU A 69 2.12 -4.07 9.39
N ASP A 70 3.25 -3.53 9.86
CA ASP A 70 4.18 -4.29 10.69
C ASP A 70 3.50 -4.77 11.97
N ARG A 71 3.59 -6.07 12.21
CA ARG A 71 2.97 -6.81 13.33
C ARG A 71 1.44 -6.74 13.33
N ARG A 72 0.82 -6.44 12.19
CA ARG A 72 -0.64 -6.46 11.99
C ARG A 72 -1.04 -7.58 11.05
N GLN A 73 -2.27 -8.05 11.20
CA GLN A 73 -2.89 -8.96 10.25
C GLN A 73 -3.20 -8.24 8.94
N ALA A 74 -2.89 -8.88 7.82
CA ALA A 74 -3.24 -8.41 6.49
C ALA A 74 -3.45 -9.60 5.55
N THR A 75 -4.15 -9.35 4.45
CA THR A 75 -4.22 -10.28 3.33
C THR A 75 -3.82 -9.57 2.03
N THR A 76 -3.39 -10.34 1.06
CA THR A 76 -2.97 -9.86 -0.26
C THR A 76 -3.44 -10.84 -1.33
N THR A 77 -3.14 -10.55 -2.60
CA THR A 77 -3.44 -11.50 -3.67
C THR A 77 -2.65 -12.81 -3.52
N TRP A 78 -3.35 -13.94 -3.64
CA TRP A 78 -2.86 -15.26 -3.22
C TRP A 78 -1.58 -15.71 -3.93
N TRP A 79 -1.46 -15.48 -5.25
CA TRP A 79 -0.27 -15.92 -6.01
C TRP A 79 0.98 -15.08 -5.72
N LEU A 80 0.84 -13.90 -5.09
CA LEU A 80 1.98 -13.08 -4.66
C LEU A 80 2.24 -13.17 -3.16
N ALA A 81 1.49 -13.99 -2.41
CA ALA A 81 1.70 -14.19 -0.99
C ALA A 81 3.15 -14.63 -0.63
N PRO A 82 3.83 -15.51 -1.40
CA PRO A 82 5.22 -15.85 -1.13
C PRO A 82 6.16 -14.64 -1.23
N LEU A 83 6.02 -13.82 -2.28
CA LEU A 83 6.80 -12.60 -2.44
C LEU A 83 6.49 -11.60 -1.33
N PHE A 84 5.22 -11.46 -0.94
CA PHE A 84 4.83 -10.56 0.14
C PHE A 84 5.51 -10.93 1.46
N ARG A 85 5.53 -12.22 1.83
CA ARG A 85 6.21 -12.70 3.04
C ARG A 85 7.71 -12.47 3.00
N GLN A 86 8.33 -12.55 1.81
CA GLN A 86 9.74 -12.26 1.62
C GLN A 86 10.07 -10.77 1.83
N LEU A 87 9.26 -9.88 1.27
CA LEU A 87 9.51 -8.43 1.32
C LEU A 87 9.09 -7.81 2.66
N TYR A 88 8.02 -8.31 3.29
CA TYR A 88 7.45 -7.75 4.52
C TYR A 88 7.32 -8.82 5.61
N PRO A 89 8.45 -9.36 6.11
CA PRO A 89 8.45 -10.48 7.06
C PRO A 89 7.81 -10.14 8.42
N HIS A 90 7.60 -8.86 8.71
CA HIS A 90 6.97 -8.41 9.96
C HIS A 90 5.45 -8.33 9.87
N VAL A 91 4.85 -8.45 8.69
CA VAL A 91 3.39 -8.47 8.52
C VAL A 91 2.86 -9.87 8.80
N LEU A 92 1.79 -9.97 9.58
CA LEU A 92 1.12 -11.24 9.87
C LEU A 92 0.19 -11.58 8.70
N LEU A 93 0.77 -12.11 7.62
CA LEU A 93 0.01 -12.47 6.42
C LEU A 93 -0.77 -13.77 6.62
N ASP A 94 -2.10 -13.68 6.48
CA ASP A 94 -3.02 -14.82 6.37
C ASP A 94 -2.81 -15.56 5.03
#